data_AF-A0A8S3GZC7-F1
#
_entry.id   AF-A0A8S3GZC7-F1
#
_cell.length_a   1.000
_cell.length_b   1.000
_cell.length_c   1.000
_cell.angle_alpha   90.00
_cell.angle_beta   90.00
_cell.angle_gamma   90.00
#
_symmetry.space_group_name_H-M   'P 1'
#
loop_
_entity.id
_entity.type
_entity.pdbx_description
1 polymer ?
#
loop_
_entity_poly.entity_id
_entity_poly.type
_entity_poly.pdbx_seq_one_letter_code
_entity_poly.pdbx_strand_id
1 'polypeptide(L)'
;DLKHRRIRFVGNAVQRIREDYLRILRYFRFFGRFAHDNAAHDEDSLRAIRDNVDGLKNIAGERLWMELKRIAEGRNAGPTLKTML
;
A
#
# COMPACT_ATOMS: atom_id res chain seq x y z
N ASP A 1 1.47 -3.79 -12.54
CA ASP A 1 1.01 -4.05 -13.93
C ASP A 1 0.71 -2.70 -14.55
N LEU A 2 1.61 -2.21 -15.41
CA LEU A 2 1.64 -0.82 -15.83
C LEU A 2 0.59 -0.50 -16.91
N LYS A 3 0.31 -1.46 -17.81
CA LYS A 3 -0.68 -1.29 -18.89
C LYS A 3 -2.10 -1.23 -18.34
N HIS A 4 -2.39 -2.05 -17.33
CA HIS A 4 -3.71 -2.07 -16.68
C HIS A 4 -3.80 -1.16 -15.46
N ARG A 5 -2.72 -0.41 -15.15
CA ARG A 5 -2.56 0.41 -13.93
C ARG A 5 -3.00 -0.30 -12.65
N ARG A 6 -2.76 -1.61 -12.58
CA ARG A 6 -3.05 -2.43 -11.39
C ARG A 6 -1.81 -2.50 -10.52
N ILE A 7 -2.01 -2.19 -9.24
CA ILE A 7 -0.97 -2.31 -8.22
C ILE A 7 -1.12 -3.67 -7.55
N ARG A 8 -0.08 -4.50 -7.69
CA ARG A 8 0.03 -5.83 -7.10
C ARG A 8 1.48 -6.11 -6.74
N PHE A 9 1.70 -7.01 -5.80
CA PHE A 9 3.04 -7.49 -5.48
C PHE A 9 3.60 -8.37 -6.62
N VAL A 10 4.93 -8.40 -6.74
CA VAL A 10 5.62 -9.33 -7.63
C VAL A 10 5.85 -10.64 -6.87
N GLY A 11 5.26 -11.73 -7.37
CA GLY A 11 5.26 -13.03 -6.69
C GLY A 11 4.30 -13.04 -5.49
N ASN A 12 4.66 -13.78 -4.44
CA ASN A 12 3.82 -13.93 -3.25
C ASN A 12 3.77 -12.63 -2.41
N ALA A 13 2.58 -12.06 -2.21
CA ALA A 13 2.38 -10.81 -1.48
C ALA A 13 2.82 -10.91 -0.01
N VAL A 14 2.49 -12.00 0.69
CA VAL A 14 2.86 -12.23 2.09
C VAL A 14 4.38 -12.27 2.26
N GLN A 15 5.08 -13.00 1.39
CA GLN A 15 6.55 -13.06 1.43
C GLN A 15 7.16 -11.66 1.22
N ARG A 16 6.68 -10.92 0.23
CA ARG A 16 7.17 -9.56 -0.04
C ARG A 16 6.94 -8.64 1.16
N ILE A 17 5.77 -8.69 1.80
CA ILE A 17 5.47 -7.87 2.98
C ILE A 17 6.39 -8.23 4.15
N ARG A 18 6.63 -9.52 4.40
CA ARG A 18 7.49 -9.96 5.51
C ARG A 18 8.97 -9.57 5.32
N GLU A 19 9.43 -9.35 4.10
CA GLU A 19 10.78 -8.82 3.83
C GLU A 19 10.93 -7.36 4.28
N ASP A 20 9.87 -6.55 4.15
CA ASP A 20 9.81 -5.16 4.63
C ASP A 20 8.35 -4.73 4.81
N TYR A 21 7.88 -4.65 6.06
CA TYR A 21 6.50 -4.30 6.37
C TYR A 21 6.13 -2.89 5.88
N LEU A 22 7.08 -2.00 5.63
CA LEU A 22 6.82 -0.69 5.03
C LEU A 22 6.18 -0.81 3.63
N ARG A 23 6.30 -1.97 2.98
CA ARG A 23 5.63 -2.24 1.70
C ARG A 23 4.10 -2.14 1.76
N ILE A 24 3.51 -2.32 2.94
CA ILE A 24 2.07 -2.09 3.16
C ILE A 24 1.73 -0.63 2.82
N LEU A 25 2.43 0.34 3.41
CA LEU A 25 2.21 1.76 3.10
C LEU A 25 2.59 2.10 1.65
N ARG A 26 3.67 1.49 1.13
CA ARG A 26 4.07 1.70 -0.27
C ARG A 26 2.99 1.23 -1.25
N TYR A 27 2.26 0.16 -0.95
CA TYR A 27 1.12 -0.28 -1.76
C TYR A 27 0.08 0.84 -1.88
N PHE A 28 -0.38 1.39 -0.74
CA PHE A 28 -1.37 2.47 -0.73
C PHE A 28 -0.85 3.73 -1.43
N ARG A 29 0.40 4.13 -1.19
CA ARG A 29 1.02 5.25 -1.91
C ARG A 29 1.00 5.05 -3.42
N PHE A 30 1.40 3.88 -3.90
CA PHE A 30 1.42 3.60 -5.32
C PHE A 30 0.02 3.48 -5.91
N PHE A 31 -0.92 2.92 -5.16
CA PHE A 31 -2.32 2.90 -5.54
C PHE A 31 -2.85 4.33 -5.72
N GLY A 32 -2.75 5.19 -4.70
CA GLY A 32 -3.19 6.59 -4.79
C GLY A 32 -2.48 7.42 -5.85
N ARG A 33 -1.25 7.03 -6.26
CA ARG A 33 -0.49 7.73 -7.31
C ARG A 33 -0.82 7.27 -8.72
N PHE A 34 -1.10 5.99 -8.93
CA PHE A 34 -1.10 5.38 -10.27
C PHE A 34 -2.41 4.71 -10.65
N ALA A 35 -3.26 4.35 -9.70
CA ALA A 35 -4.57 3.78 -9.96
C ALA A 35 -5.45 4.79 -10.73
N HIS A 36 -6.29 4.29 -11.64
CA HIS A 36 -7.34 5.09 -12.24
C HIS A 36 -8.43 5.43 -11.23
N ASP A 37 -9.16 6.52 -11.47
CA ASP A 37 -10.43 6.79 -10.80
C ASP A 37 -11.34 5.58 -11.06
N ASN A 38 -11.72 4.84 -10.01
CA ASN A 38 -12.44 3.55 -10.02
C ASN A 38 -11.62 2.26 -10.18
N ALA A 39 -10.28 2.29 -10.07
CA ALA A 39 -9.53 1.04 -10.00
C ALA A 39 -9.91 0.26 -8.73
N ALA A 40 -10.19 -1.03 -8.88
CA ALA A 40 -10.33 -1.91 -7.72
C ALA A 40 -8.96 -2.27 -7.16
N HIS A 41 -8.90 -2.44 -5.84
CA HIS A 41 -7.76 -3.07 -5.20
C HIS A 41 -7.69 -4.56 -5.58
N ASP A 42 -6.46 -5.07 -5.67
CA ASP A 42 -6.20 -6.49 -5.77
C ASP A 42 -6.53 -7.18 -4.43
N GLU A 43 -7.50 -8.11 -4.44
CA GLU A 43 -8.02 -8.75 -3.22
C GLU A 43 -6.95 -9.54 -2.47
N ASP A 44 -6.08 -10.23 -3.19
CA ASP A 44 -4.98 -11.00 -2.61
C ASP A 44 -3.95 -10.10 -1.93
N SER A 45 -3.62 -8.96 -2.55
CA SER A 45 -2.80 -7.93 -1.94
C SER A 45 -3.45 -7.37 -0.67
N LEU A 46 -4.75 -7.07 -0.68
CA LEU A 46 -5.46 -6.56 0.50
C LEU A 46 -5.52 -7.59 1.64
N ARG A 47 -5.72 -8.86 1.32
CA ARG A 47 -5.72 -9.95 2.29
C ARG A 47 -4.35 -10.09 2.94
N ALA A 48 -3.30 -10.16 2.13
CA ALA A 48 -1.93 -10.23 2.63
C ALA A 48 -1.55 -9.01 3.50
N ILE A 49 -2.03 -7.82 3.14
CA ILE A 49 -1.86 -6.61 3.96
C ILE A 49 -2.57 -6.76 5.31
N ARG A 50 -3.85 -7.14 5.32
CA ARG A 50 -4.64 -7.34 6.55
C ARG A 50 -3.98 -8.35 7.50
N ASP A 51 -3.52 -9.47 6.96
CA ASP A 51 -2.91 -10.55 7.74
C ASP A 51 -1.53 -10.21 8.32
N ASN A 52 -0.89 -9.12 7.85
CA ASN A 52 0.49 -8.76 8.24
C ASN A 52 0.61 -7.31 8.75
N VAL A 53 -0.51 -6.61 8.97
CA VAL A 53 -0.51 -5.18 9.38
C VAL A 53 0.21 -4.94 10.71
N ASP A 54 0.16 -5.90 11.63
CA ASP A 54 0.85 -5.82 12.91
C ASP A 54 2.37 -5.69 12.78
N GLY A 55 2.96 -6.17 11.68
CA GLY A 55 4.39 -6.03 11.43
C GLY A 55 4.85 -4.58 11.23
N LEU A 56 3.93 -3.65 10.96
CA LEU A 56 4.24 -2.21 10.93
C LEU A 56 4.75 -1.69 12.27
N LYS A 57 4.42 -2.34 13.39
CA LYS A 57 4.93 -2.02 14.74
C LYS A 57 6.46 -2.16 14.82
N ASN A 58 7.07 -2.93 13.91
CA ASN A 58 8.51 -3.15 13.85
C ASN A 58 9.25 -2.15 12.95
N ILE A 59 8.55 -1.16 12.37
CA ILE A 59 9.14 -0.17 11.49
C ILE A 59 9.40 1.13 12.26
N ALA A 60 10.58 1.73 12.04
CA ALA A 60 10.93 3.02 12.61
C ALA A 60 9.88 4.10 12.28
N GLY A 61 9.51 4.90 13.28
CA GLY A 61 8.45 5.90 13.17
C GLY A 61 8.71 6.93 12.07
N GLU A 62 9.96 7.33 11.86
CA GLU A 62 10.37 8.25 10.80
C GLU A 62 10.08 7.67 9.42
N ARG A 63 10.29 6.37 9.22
CA ARG A 63 10.01 5.69 7.96
C ARG A 63 8.51 5.59 7.70
N LEU A 64 7.71 5.29 8.73
CA LEU A 64 6.25 5.30 8.65
C LEU A 64 5.74 6.70 8.29
N TRP A 65 6.23 7.73 8.99
CA TRP A 65 5.85 9.12 8.75
C TRP A 65 6.18 9.59 7.34
N MET A 66 7.38 9.29 6.83
CA MET A 66 7.76 9.64 5.46
C MET A 66 6.83 9.04 4.41
N GLU A 67 6.38 7.79 4.59
CA GLU A 67 5.42 7.18 3.65
C GLU A 67 4.01 7.75 3.82
N LEU A 68 3.53 7.92 5.05
CA LEU A 68 2.23 8.53 5.32
C LEU A 68 2.13 9.95 4.77
N LYS A 69 3.16 10.78 4.95
CA LYS A 69 3.25 12.13 4.39
C LYS A 69 3.11 12.11 2.86
N ARG A 70 3.81 11.18 2.19
CA ARG A 70 3.72 11.03 0.72
C ARG A 70 2.35 10.56 0.25
N ILE A 71 1.63 9.78 1.06
CA ILE A 71 0.24 9.39 0.76
C ILE A 71 -0.66 10.63 0.88
N ALA A 72 -0.53 11.39 1.96
CA ALA A 72 -1.34 12.57 2.25
C ALA A 72 -1.15 13.71 1.23
N GLU A 73 0.07 13.88 0.71
CA GLU A 73 0.38 14.85 -0.36
C GLU A 73 -0.03 14.36 -1.76
N GLY A 74 -0.51 13.11 -1.88
CA GLY A 74 -0.91 12.52 -3.15
C GLY A 74 -2.26 13.04 -3.66
N ARG A 75 -2.43 13.08 -4.99
CA ARG A 75 -3.68 13.56 -5.63
C ARG A 75 -4.94 12.83 -5.14
N ASN A 76 -4.84 11.52 -4.89
CA ASN A 76 -5.95 10.69 -4.41
C ASN A 76 -5.82 10.34 -2.91
N ALA A 77 -5.27 11.25 -2.10
CA ALA A 77 -5.04 11.04 -0.67
C ALA A 77 -6.32 10.62 0.08
N GLY A 78 -7.41 11.38 -0.05
CA GLY A 78 -8.66 11.11 0.66
C GLY A 78 -9.21 9.69 0.43
N PRO A 79 -9.47 9.29 -0.83
CA PRO A 79 -9.89 7.92 -1.13
C PRO A 79 -8.90 6.85 -0.67
N THR A 80 -7.60 7.09 -0.83
CA THR A 80 -6.56 6.14 -0.43
C THR A 80 -6.52 5.91 1.08
N LEU A 81 -6.58 7.00 1.87
CA LEU A 81 -6.62 6.94 3.32
C LEU A 81 -7.90 6.25 3.82
N LYS A 82 -9.03 6.44 3.12
CA LYS A 82 -10.29 5.76 3.45
C LYS A 82 -10.20 4.24 3.32
N THR A 83 -9.41 3.71 2.37
CA THR A 83 -9.18 2.25 2.27
C THR A 83 -8.30 1.71 3.41
N MET A 84 -7.54 2.57 4.10
CA MET A 84 -6.67 2.17 5.21
C MET A 84 -7.42 2.04 6.54
N LEU A 85 -8.62 2.62 6.64
CA LEU A 85 -9.50 2.62 7.83
C LEU A 85 -10.51 1.47 7.75
#